data_AF-A0A1K1T636-F1
#
_entry.id   AF-A0A1K1T636-F1
#
_cell.length_a   1.000
_cell.length_b   1.000
_cell.length_c   1.000
_cell.angle_alpha   90.00
_cell.angle_beta   90.00
_cell.angle_gamma   90.00
#
_symmetry.space_group_name_H-M   'P 1'
#
loop_
_entity.id
_entity.type
_entity.pdbx_description
1 polymer ?
#
loop_
_entity_poly.entity_id
_entity_poly.type
_entity_poly.pdbx_seq_one_letter_code
_entity_poly.pdbx_strand_id
1 'polypeptide(L)'
;MPQHHSPWDSQAIEGVADVLGETRTGLSGPQIGSLLAELRIPDPLDGHTKRLRLRVALQNRQDRDGASNCIIAFITKAMAPVRYRDNPGLRTLRQDALNEVLVYEGLRVNDEGKIARGPKATTLSQAAQHANNLRNELRRRSTHPDVLLYCTAELLMKNSFHARLEATKSVFDKIRALTGLSGDGASLVDAALALGRTGTPRLAINSLATQTEKDEQTGLANLIKGLSSMFRNPVAHDPRLHRTVTDDELLEVMTTLSMVHRRLDAGSLLP
;
A
#
# COMPACT_ATOMS: atom_id res chain seq x y z
N MET A 1 -5.31 -35.29 -8.95
CA MET A 1 -6.74 -34.92 -8.82
C MET A 1 -6.80 -33.46 -8.39
N PRO A 2 -7.73 -32.63 -8.92
CA PRO A 2 -7.88 -31.27 -8.42
C PRO A 2 -8.19 -31.32 -6.91
N GLN A 3 -7.50 -30.49 -6.14
CA GLN A 3 -7.70 -30.39 -4.69
C GLN A 3 -9.16 -29.99 -4.43
N HIS A 4 -9.89 -30.77 -3.64
CA HIS A 4 -11.27 -30.46 -3.28
C HIS A 4 -11.29 -29.36 -2.22
N HIS A 5 -11.99 -28.26 -2.48
CA HIS A 5 -12.19 -27.17 -1.52
C HIS A 5 -13.65 -27.14 -1.09
N SER A 6 -13.88 -27.14 0.23
CA SER A 6 -15.22 -27.05 0.80
C SER A 6 -15.97 -25.81 0.26
N PRO A 7 -17.30 -25.90 0.09
CA PRO A 7 -18.12 -24.73 -0.24
C PRO A 7 -17.85 -23.56 0.69
N TRP A 8 -17.78 -22.36 0.13
CA TRP A 8 -17.70 -21.12 0.91
C TRP A 8 -19.08 -20.64 1.31
N ASP A 9 -19.14 -19.87 2.41
CA ASP A 9 -20.38 -19.21 2.79
C ASP A 9 -20.78 -18.14 1.76
N SER A 10 -22.08 -17.92 1.64
CA SER A 10 -22.70 -16.92 0.77
C SER A 10 -22.09 -15.51 0.96
N GLN A 11 -21.73 -15.13 2.19
CA GLN A 11 -21.10 -13.84 2.48
C GLN A 11 -19.68 -13.73 1.88
N ALA A 12 -18.90 -14.81 1.87
CA ALA A 12 -17.57 -14.81 1.26
C ALA A 12 -17.67 -14.67 -0.28
N ILE A 13 -18.68 -15.31 -0.89
CA ILE A 13 -18.94 -15.22 -2.33
C ILE A 13 -19.39 -13.81 -2.71
N GLU A 14 -20.26 -13.21 -1.90
CA GLU A 14 -20.68 -11.82 -2.04
C GLU A 14 -19.48 -10.86 -1.93
N GLY A 15 -18.63 -11.01 -0.92
CA GLY A 15 -17.42 -10.19 -0.77
C GLY A 15 -16.48 -10.27 -1.98
N VAL A 16 -16.27 -11.46 -2.54
CA VAL A 16 -15.47 -11.62 -3.78
C VAL A 16 -16.14 -10.94 -4.97
N ALA A 17 -17.45 -11.08 -5.11
CA ALA A 17 -18.22 -10.46 -6.19
C ALA A 17 -18.23 -8.93 -6.07
N ASP A 18 -18.27 -8.39 -4.85
CA ASP A 18 -18.20 -6.96 -4.57
C ASP A 18 -16.87 -6.35 -4.99
N VAL A 19 -15.77 -7.04 -4.66
CA VAL A 19 -14.41 -6.63 -5.04
C VAL A 19 -14.21 -6.70 -6.54
N LEU A 20 -14.50 -7.85 -7.16
CA LEU A 20 -14.27 -8.05 -8.60
C LEU A 20 -15.28 -7.31 -9.47
N GLY A 21 -16.46 -7.00 -8.93
CA GLY A 21 -17.51 -6.24 -9.60
C GLY A 21 -17.49 -4.73 -9.31
N GLU A 22 -16.53 -4.23 -8.54
CA GLU A 22 -16.42 -2.80 -8.20
C GLU A 22 -16.28 -1.93 -9.47
N THR A 23 -16.83 -0.72 -9.45
CA THR A 23 -16.98 0.14 -10.63
C THR A 23 -15.65 0.67 -11.16
N ARG A 24 -14.78 1.18 -10.28
CA ARG A 24 -13.53 1.86 -10.65
C ARG A 24 -12.35 0.92 -10.79
N THR A 25 -12.32 -0.08 -9.91
CA THR A 25 -11.19 -0.95 -9.65
C THR A 25 -11.53 -2.40 -9.97
N GLY A 26 -12.79 -2.80 -10.09
CA GLY A 26 -13.18 -4.16 -10.49
C GLY A 26 -13.02 -4.44 -11.99
N LEU A 27 -13.33 -5.66 -12.39
CA LEU A 27 -13.37 -6.08 -13.79
C LEU A 27 -14.46 -5.32 -14.56
N SER A 28 -14.28 -5.15 -15.87
CA SER A 28 -15.35 -4.65 -16.74
C SER A 28 -16.39 -5.74 -17.02
N GLY A 29 -17.61 -5.35 -17.41
CA GLY A 29 -18.66 -6.32 -17.79
C GLY A 29 -18.21 -7.34 -18.84
N PRO A 30 -17.58 -6.91 -19.95
CA PRO A 30 -17.02 -7.83 -20.95
C PRO A 30 -15.93 -8.76 -20.39
N GLN A 31 -15.07 -8.26 -19.49
CA GLN A 31 -14.05 -9.10 -18.85
C GLN A 31 -14.67 -10.18 -17.96
N ILE A 32 -15.75 -9.85 -17.23
CA ILE A 32 -16.50 -10.81 -16.42
C ILE A 32 -17.10 -11.88 -17.31
N GLY A 33 -17.84 -11.50 -18.36
CA GLY A 33 -18.45 -12.45 -19.29
C GLY A 33 -17.42 -13.39 -19.95
N SER A 34 -16.28 -12.84 -20.39
CA SER A 34 -15.19 -13.63 -20.97
C SER A 34 -14.61 -14.66 -19.99
N LEU A 35 -14.38 -14.26 -18.73
CA LEU A 35 -13.84 -15.16 -17.70
C LEU A 35 -14.83 -16.25 -17.29
N LEU A 36 -16.12 -15.90 -17.15
CA LEU A 36 -17.18 -16.87 -16.87
C LEU A 36 -17.30 -17.89 -18.01
N ALA A 37 -17.28 -17.43 -19.26
CA ALA A 37 -17.31 -18.30 -20.44
C ALA A 37 -16.09 -19.22 -20.52
N GLU A 38 -14.87 -18.71 -20.28
CA GLU A 38 -13.63 -19.51 -20.26
C GLU A 38 -13.72 -20.65 -19.24
N LEU A 39 -14.32 -20.40 -18.08
CA LEU A 39 -14.49 -21.38 -17.00
C LEU A 39 -15.77 -22.22 -17.13
N ARG A 40 -16.54 -22.03 -18.21
CA ARG A 40 -17.84 -22.71 -18.43
C ARG A 40 -18.80 -22.52 -17.24
N ILE A 41 -18.84 -21.30 -16.72
CA ILE A 41 -19.78 -20.85 -15.69
C ILE A 41 -20.89 -20.08 -16.41
N PRO A 42 -22.16 -20.51 -16.30
CA PRO A 42 -23.28 -19.76 -16.85
C PRO A 42 -23.37 -18.37 -16.23
N ASP A 43 -23.64 -17.35 -17.03
CA ASP A 43 -23.94 -15.99 -16.57
C ASP A 43 -25.46 -15.76 -16.69
N PRO A 44 -26.24 -16.02 -15.62
CA PRO A 44 -27.70 -16.05 -15.70
C PRO A 44 -28.34 -14.66 -15.77
N LEU A 45 -27.57 -13.59 -15.53
CA LEU A 45 -28.08 -12.24 -15.34
C LEU A 45 -27.36 -11.23 -16.25
N ASP A 46 -27.18 -11.58 -17.53
CA ASP A 46 -26.57 -10.65 -18.47
C ASP A 46 -27.37 -9.33 -18.54
N GLY A 47 -26.66 -8.19 -18.49
CA GLY A 47 -27.27 -6.85 -18.39
C GLY A 47 -27.52 -6.32 -16.97
N HIS A 48 -27.36 -7.12 -15.91
CA HIS A 48 -27.42 -6.64 -14.52
C HIS A 48 -26.07 -6.09 -14.01
N THR A 49 -26.05 -5.61 -12.76
CA THR A 49 -24.82 -5.10 -12.13
C THR A 49 -23.73 -6.19 -12.08
N LYS A 50 -22.48 -5.76 -12.29
CA LYS A 50 -21.30 -6.64 -12.31
C LYS A 50 -21.20 -7.53 -11.07
N ARG A 51 -21.47 -6.94 -9.89
CA ARG A 51 -21.45 -7.62 -8.60
C ARG A 51 -22.52 -8.71 -8.52
N LEU A 52 -23.76 -8.38 -8.87
CA LEU A 52 -24.87 -9.33 -8.82
C LEU A 52 -24.66 -10.50 -9.80
N ARG A 53 -24.20 -10.22 -11.01
CA ARG A 53 -23.83 -11.23 -12.02
C ARG A 53 -22.82 -12.23 -11.48
N LEU A 54 -21.71 -11.72 -10.95
CA LEU A 54 -20.66 -12.56 -10.37
C LEU A 54 -21.16 -13.39 -9.20
N ARG A 55 -21.88 -12.77 -8.26
CA ARG A 55 -22.38 -13.45 -7.06
C ARG A 55 -23.26 -14.64 -7.45
N VAL A 56 -24.26 -14.42 -8.31
CA VAL A 56 -25.22 -15.47 -8.69
C VAL A 56 -24.55 -16.54 -9.55
N ALA A 57 -23.70 -16.16 -10.51
CA ALA A 57 -22.98 -17.12 -11.36
C ALA A 57 -22.08 -18.05 -10.53
N LEU A 58 -21.32 -17.49 -9.58
CA LEU A 58 -20.41 -18.25 -8.72
C LEU A 58 -21.15 -19.10 -7.68
N GLN A 59 -22.19 -18.57 -7.04
CA GLN A 59 -23.02 -19.31 -6.10
C GLN A 59 -23.68 -20.53 -6.76
N ASN A 60 -24.40 -20.32 -7.87
CA ASN A 60 -25.08 -21.40 -8.58
C ASN A 60 -24.11 -22.50 -9.03
N ARG A 61 -22.89 -22.11 -9.44
CA ARG A 61 -21.86 -23.06 -9.84
C ARG A 61 -21.31 -23.84 -8.64
N GLN A 62 -21.05 -23.17 -7.51
CA GLN A 62 -20.61 -23.83 -6.29
C GLN A 62 -21.65 -24.83 -5.79
N ASP A 63 -22.93 -24.43 -5.74
CA ASP A 63 -24.02 -25.27 -5.23
C ASP A 63 -24.17 -26.56 -6.05
N ARG A 64 -24.01 -26.45 -7.37
CA ARG A 64 -24.03 -27.61 -8.26
C ARG A 64 -22.80 -28.50 -8.09
N ASP A 65 -21.63 -27.91 -7.95
CA ASP A 65 -20.37 -28.65 -7.89
C ASP A 65 -20.09 -29.21 -6.47
N GLY A 66 -20.80 -28.72 -5.44
CA GLY A 66 -20.58 -29.06 -4.04
C GLY A 66 -19.22 -28.60 -3.50
N ALA A 67 -18.57 -27.66 -4.19
CA ALA A 67 -17.20 -27.25 -3.93
C ALA A 67 -16.91 -25.82 -4.42
N SER A 68 -16.02 -25.11 -3.72
CA SER A 68 -15.62 -23.72 -4.05
C SER A 68 -14.55 -23.62 -5.14
N ASN A 69 -14.19 -24.75 -5.77
CA ASN A 69 -13.18 -24.83 -6.83
C ASN A 69 -13.44 -23.88 -8.01
N CYS A 70 -14.71 -23.65 -8.36
CA CYS A 70 -15.08 -22.72 -9.43
C CYS A 70 -14.70 -21.26 -9.07
N ILE A 71 -14.86 -20.88 -7.81
CA ILE A 71 -14.56 -19.54 -7.28
C ILE A 71 -13.05 -19.33 -7.26
N ILE A 72 -12.31 -20.32 -6.76
CA ILE A 72 -10.84 -20.33 -6.76
C ILE A 72 -10.29 -20.20 -8.18
N ALA A 73 -10.86 -20.95 -9.14
CA ALA A 73 -10.47 -20.87 -10.54
C ALA A 73 -10.77 -19.48 -11.13
N PHE A 74 -11.93 -18.91 -10.82
CA PHE A 74 -12.31 -17.56 -11.26
C PHE A 74 -11.34 -16.50 -10.74
N ILE A 75 -11.05 -16.49 -9.43
CA ILE A 75 -10.11 -15.55 -8.83
C ILE A 75 -8.72 -15.70 -9.45
N THR A 76 -8.25 -16.94 -9.62
CA THR A 76 -6.92 -17.21 -10.20
C THR A 76 -6.80 -16.66 -11.62
N LYS A 77 -7.86 -16.79 -12.44
CA LYS A 77 -7.89 -16.22 -13.80
C LYS A 77 -8.00 -14.70 -13.78
N ALA A 78 -8.83 -14.14 -12.90
CA ALA A 78 -8.99 -12.69 -12.74
C ALA A 78 -7.70 -12.00 -12.26
N MET A 79 -6.89 -12.69 -11.44
CA MET A 79 -5.66 -12.18 -10.83
C MET A 79 -4.38 -12.54 -11.59
N ALA A 80 -4.50 -13.16 -12.77
CA ALA A 80 -3.35 -13.52 -13.60
C ALA A 80 -2.46 -12.29 -13.91
N PRO A 81 -1.15 -12.29 -13.57
CA PRO A 81 -0.28 -11.12 -13.65
C PRO A 81 -0.25 -10.45 -15.04
N VAL A 82 -0.36 -11.25 -16.11
CA VAL A 82 -0.36 -10.75 -17.50
C VAL A 82 -1.48 -9.74 -17.78
N ARG A 83 -2.60 -9.79 -17.04
CA ARG A 83 -3.74 -8.85 -17.20
C ARG A 83 -3.44 -7.45 -16.65
N TYR A 84 -2.34 -7.31 -15.91
CA TYR A 84 -1.98 -6.09 -15.19
C TYR A 84 -0.64 -5.52 -15.65
N ARG A 85 -0.17 -5.90 -16.85
CA ARG A 85 1.10 -5.41 -17.44
C ARG A 85 1.19 -3.88 -17.39
N ASP A 86 0.13 -3.21 -17.83
CA ASP A 86 0.12 -1.75 -17.97
C ASP A 86 -0.35 -1.05 -16.69
N ASN A 87 -0.88 -1.80 -15.71
CA ASN A 87 -1.32 -1.25 -14.43
C ASN A 87 -1.05 -2.22 -13.25
N PRO A 88 0.22 -2.35 -12.82
CA PRO A 88 0.58 -3.19 -11.68
C PRO A 88 -0.06 -2.74 -10.36
N GLY A 89 -0.29 -1.43 -10.20
CA GLY A 89 -0.92 -0.88 -8.99
C GLY A 89 -2.36 -1.37 -8.81
N LEU A 90 -3.13 -1.47 -9.89
CA LEU A 90 -4.47 -2.06 -9.87
C LEU A 90 -4.46 -3.54 -9.47
N ARG A 91 -3.41 -4.28 -9.83
CA ARG A 91 -3.24 -5.68 -9.40
C ARG A 91 -3.10 -5.75 -7.89
N THR A 92 -2.20 -4.94 -7.33
CA THR A 92 -2.01 -4.85 -5.88
C THR A 92 -3.35 -4.56 -5.24
N LEU A 93 -4.03 -3.49 -5.66
CA LEU A 93 -5.30 -3.04 -5.10
C LEU A 93 -6.37 -4.16 -5.05
N ARG A 94 -6.55 -4.88 -6.15
CA ARG A 94 -7.49 -6.02 -6.21
C ARG A 94 -7.03 -7.19 -5.35
N GLN A 95 -5.74 -7.50 -5.37
CA GLN A 95 -5.16 -8.60 -4.61
C GLN A 95 -5.52 -8.47 -3.15
N ASP A 96 -5.35 -7.28 -2.56
CA ASP A 96 -5.62 -7.21 -1.13
C ASP A 96 -7.08 -6.99 -0.79
N ALA A 97 -7.86 -6.29 -1.62
CA ALA A 97 -9.31 -6.28 -1.44
C ALA A 97 -9.89 -7.71 -1.45
N LEU A 98 -9.35 -8.61 -2.29
CA LEU A 98 -9.68 -10.03 -2.25
C LEU A 98 -9.14 -10.70 -0.99
N ASN A 99 -7.91 -10.42 -0.56
CA ASN A 99 -7.35 -11.00 0.65
C ASN A 99 -8.11 -10.59 1.93
N GLU A 100 -8.75 -9.42 1.98
CA GLU A 100 -9.66 -9.02 3.09
C GLU A 100 -10.83 -9.99 3.24
N VAL A 101 -11.27 -10.58 2.14
CA VAL A 101 -12.37 -11.55 2.11
C VAL A 101 -11.84 -12.98 2.31
N LEU A 102 -10.82 -13.36 1.55
CA LEU A 102 -10.28 -14.72 1.52
C LEU A 102 -9.64 -15.17 2.84
N VAL A 103 -9.17 -14.22 3.64
CA VAL A 103 -8.60 -14.50 4.97
C VAL A 103 -9.61 -15.17 5.91
N TYR A 104 -10.91 -14.93 5.75
CA TYR A 104 -11.95 -15.65 6.51
C TYR A 104 -12.10 -17.11 6.09
N GLU A 105 -11.63 -17.46 4.89
CA GLU A 105 -11.56 -18.83 4.38
C GLU A 105 -10.19 -19.47 4.61
N GLY A 106 -9.25 -18.76 5.25
CA GLY A 106 -7.85 -19.20 5.43
C GLY A 106 -7.08 -19.26 4.10
N LEU A 107 -7.43 -18.39 3.16
CA LEU A 107 -6.88 -18.33 1.82
C LEU A 107 -6.32 -16.92 1.53
N ARG A 108 -5.47 -16.83 0.51
CA ARG A 108 -4.96 -15.58 -0.03
C ARG A 108 -4.58 -15.73 -1.49
N VAL A 109 -4.64 -14.65 -2.26
CA VAL A 109 -3.98 -14.52 -3.56
C VAL A 109 -2.50 -14.20 -3.32
N ASN A 110 -1.60 -14.98 -3.92
CA ASN A 110 -0.15 -14.79 -3.85
C ASN A 110 0.39 -13.89 -4.99
N ASP A 111 1.71 -13.68 -5.01
CA ASP A 111 2.37 -12.82 -6.00
C ASP A 111 2.29 -13.38 -7.44
N GLU A 112 2.02 -14.67 -7.60
CA GLU A 112 1.74 -15.30 -8.91
C GLU A 112 0.29 -15.11 -9.37
N GLY A 113 -0.57 -14.50 -8.53
CA GLY A 113 -2.01 -14.37 -8.79
C GLY A 113 -2.80 -15.65 -8.54
N LYS A 114 -2.22 -16.63 -7.84
CA LYS A 114 -2.86 -17.92 -7.50
C LYS A 114 -3.38 -17.90 -6.06
N ILE A 115 -4.41 -18.69 -5.81
CA ILE A 115 -4.88 -18.94 -4.44
C ILE A 115 -3.89 -19.86 -3.72
N ALA A 116 -3.45 -19.42 -2.54
CA ALA A 116 -2.61 -20.16 -1.61
C ALA A 116 -3.27 -20.17 -0.22
N ARG A 117 -2.85 -21.12 0.64
CA ARG A 117 -3.28 -21.11 2.05
C ARG A 117 -2.63 -19.94 2.79
N GLY A 118 -3.37 -19.38 3.73
CA GLY A 118 -2.96 -18.27 4.57
C GLY A 118 -3.50 -18.40 6.00
N PRO A 119 -3.10 -17.47 6.90
CA PRO A 119 -3.70 -17.37 8.22
C PRO A 119 -5.21 -17.10 8.10
N LYS A 120 -6.00 -17.70 9.01
CA LYS A 120 -7.45 -17.51 9.06
C LYS A 120 -7.79 -16.41 10.07
N ALA A 121 -8.49 -15.37 9.62
CA ALA A 121 -8.94 -14.29 10.49
C ALA A 121 -10.33 -14.59 11.07
N THR A 122 -10.56 -14.11 12.29
CA THR A 122 -11.88 -14.15 12.95
C THR A 122 -12.44 -12.75 13.21
N THR A 123 -11.66 -11.70 13.00
CA THR A 123 -12.05 -10.31 13.21
C THR A 123 -11.69 -9.41 12.04
N LEU A 124 -12.42 -8.30 11.88
CA LEU A 124 -12.17 -7.27 10.87
C LEU A 124 -10.74 -6.70 10.96
N SER A 125 -10.21 -6.54 12.17
CA SER A 125 -8.85 -6.02 12.38
C SER A 125 -7.79 -7.01 11.88
N GLN A 126 -7.95 -8.31 12.14
CA GLN A 126 -7.07 -9.34 11.61
C GLN A 126 -7.14 -9.37 10.07
N ALA A 127 -8.34 -9.27 9.49
CA ALA A 127 -8.50 -9.24 8.04
C ALA A 127 -7.80 -8.03 7.39
N ALA A 128 -7.98 -6.82 7.94
CA ALA A 128 -7.31 -5.62 7.47
C ALA A 128 -5.78 -5.70 7.59
N GLN A 129 -5.26 -6.37 8.63
CA GLN A 129 -3.81 -6.58 8.78
C GLN A 129 -3.21 -7.44 7.68
N HIS A 130 -3.98 -8.42 7.19
CA HIS A 130 -3.52 -9.37 6.18
C HIS A 130 -3.61 -8.82 4.75
N ALA A 131 -4.32 -7.71 4.55
CA ALA A 131 -4.75 -7.27 3.24
C ALA A 131 -4.41 -5.80 2.95
N ASN A 132 -3.27 -5.33 3.45
CA ASN A 132 -2.93 -3.93 3.32
C ASN A 132 -2.25 -3.61 1.98
N ASN A 133 -3.06 -3.29 0.97
CA ASN A 133 -2.70 -2.77 -0.37
C ASN A 133 -1.58 -1.76 -0.34
N LEU A 134 -1.73 -0.78 0.55
CA LEU A 134 -0.85 0.34 0.60
C LEU A 134 0.53 -0.08 1.14
N ARG A 135 0.56 -0.95 2.14
CA ARG A 135 1.80 -1.52 2.66
C ARG A 135 2.52 -2.38 1.62
N ASN A 136 1.77 -3.19 0.86
CA ASN A 136 2.33 -4.02 -0.19
C ASN A 136 2.88 -3.17 -1.35
N GLU A 137 2.16 -2.11 -1.73
CA GLU A 137 2.61 -1.19 -2.78
C GLU A 137 3.85 -0.39 -2.34
N LEU A 138 3.92 0.06 -1.08
CA LEU A 138 5.11 0.68 -0.52
C LEU A 138 6.31 -0.29 -0.52
N ARG A 139 6.10 -1.55 -0.15
CA ARG A 139 7.14 -2.59 -0.25
C ARG A 139 7.58 -2.81 -1.70
N ARG A 140 6.64 -2.87 -2.64
CA ARG A 140 6.92 -3.00 -4.08
C ARG A 140 7.75 -1.84 -4.62
N ARG A 141 7.53 -0.63 -4.11
CA ARG A 141 8.31 0.59 -4.44
C ARG A 141 9.64 0.67 -3.69
N SER A 142 9.99 -0.36 -2.92
CA SER A 142 11.20 -0.39 -2.08
C SER A 142 11.25 0.80 -1.12
N THR A 143 10.11 1.18 -0.52
CA THR A 143 10.06 2.21 0.52
C THR A 143 10.99 1.84 1.68
N HIS A 144 11.72 2.83 2.17
CA HIS A 144 12.73 2.66 3.21
C HIS A 144 12.15 1.99 4.47
N PRO A 145 12.87 1.03 5.10
CA PRO A 145 12.38 0.32 6.28
C PRO A 145 11.94 1.23 7.43
N ASP A 146 12.68 2.31 7.70
CA ASP A 146 12.34 3.24 8.79
C ASP A 146 11.04 4.01 8.51
N VAL A 147 10.76 4.33 7.23
CA VAL A 147 9.50 4.95 6.85
C VAL A 147 8.34 3.97 7.11
N LEU A 148 8.50 2.70 6.69
CA LEU A 148 7.51 1.66 6.92
C LEU A 148 7.27 1.40 8.41
N LEU A 149 8.33 1.41 9.22
CA LEU A 149 8.23 1.18 10.67
C LEU A 149 7.30 2.18 11.33
N TYR A 150 7.44 3.47 10.98
CA TYR A 150 6.68 4.55 11.62
C TYR A 150 5.24 4.66 11.18
N CYS A 151 4.86 4.15 10.01
CA CYS A 151 3.48 4.25 9.52
C CYS A 151 2.71 2.93 9.51
N THR A 152 3.32 1.82 9.94
CA THR A 152 2.69 0.49 9.83
C THR A 152 1.36 0.43 10.58
N ALA A 153 1.26 0.97 11.80
CA ALA A 153 0.02 0.89 12.58
C ALA A 153 -1.12 1.65 11.89
N GLU A 154 -0.83 2.85 11.40
CA GLU A 154 -1.76 3.77 10.77
C GLU A 154 -2.22 3.25 9.41
N LEU A 155 -1.30 2.67 8.64
CA LEU A 155 -1.62 1.98 7.39
C LEU A 155 -2.61 0.84 7.64
N LEU A 156 -2.42 0.05 8.71
CA LEU A 156 -3.33 -1.07 9.05
C LEU A 156 -4.71 -0.59 9.47
N MET A 157 -4.81 0.61 10.03
CA MET A 157 -6.08 1.27 10.38
C MET A 157 -6.70 2.05 9.21
N LYS A 158 -6.15 1.95 7.99
CA LYS A 158 -6.56 2.75 6.81
C LYS A 158 -6.56 4.26 7.10
N ASN A 159 -5.67 4.70 7.98
CA ASN A 159 -5.55 6.09 8.41
C ASN A 159 -4.39 6.78 7.70
N SER A 160 -4.61 7.11 6.43
CA SER A 160 -3.60 7.68 5.55
C SER A 160 -3.05 9.03 6.05
N PHE A 161 -3.89 9.82 6.72
CA PHE A 161 -3.50 11.11 7.29
C PHE A 161 -2.49 10.95 8.43
N HIS A 162 -2.74 10.04 9.39
CA HIS A 162 -1.78 9.76 10.46
C HIS A 162 -0.53 9.04 9.95
N ALA A 163 -0.68 8.13 8.99
CA ALA A 163 0.46 7.42 8.40
C ALA A 163 1.51 8.40 7.87
N ARG A 164 1.07 9.43 7.13
CA ARG A 164 1.95 10.50 6.63
C ARG A 164 2.64 11.28 7.75
N LEU A 165 1.89 11.62 8.80
CA LEU A 165 2.39 12.38 9.95
C LEU A 165 3.53 11.61 10.64
N GLU A 166 3.28 10.35 10.99
CA GLU A 166 4.26 9.52 11.70
C GLU A 166 5.47 9.20 10.81
N ALA A 167 5.26 8.89 9.53
CA ALA A 167 6.36 8.71 8.60
C ALA A 167 7.24 9.97 8.49
N THR A 168 6.68 11.17 8.55
CA THR A 168 7.46 12.41 8.53
C THR A 168 8.33 12.54 9.79
N LYS A 169 7.84 12.11 10.95
CA LYS A 169 8.63 12.12 12.21
C LYS A 169 9.85 11.22 12.14
N SER A 170 9.77 10.10 11.42
CA SER A 170 10.89 9.16 11.25
C SER A 170 12.19 9.82 10.77
N VAL A 171 12.10 10.88 9.96
CA VAL A 171 13.27 11.64 9.47
C VAL A 171 13.98 12.35 10.63
N PHE A 172 13.23 12.97 11.54
CA PHE A 172 13.80 13.66 12.70
C PHE A 172 14.41 12.67 13.69
N ASP A 173 13.74 11.55 13.93
CA ASP A 173 14.30 10.46 14.74
C ASP A 173 15.59 9.93 14.14
N LYS A 174 15.66 9.75 12.80
CA LYS A 174 16.88 9.35 12.10
C LYS A 174 18.02 10.36 12.26
N ILE A 175 17.73 11.65 12.08
CA ILE A 175 18.74 12.72 12.24
C ILE A 175 19.30 12.69 13.67
N ARG A 176 18.44 12.57 14.69
CA ARG A 176 18.89 12.47 16.09
C ARG A 176 19.75 11.22 16.32
N ALA A 177 19.32 10.07 15.80
CA ALA A 177 20.04 8.82 15.94
C ALA A 177 21.43 8.87 15.29
N LEU A 178 21.56 9.50 14.11
CA LEU A 178 22.84 9.63 13.42
C LEU A 178 23.76 10.66 14.08
N THR A 179 23.23 11.82 14.48
CA THR A 179 24.05 12.98 14.90
C THR A 179 24.30 13.07 16.40
N GLY A 180 23.47 12.42 17.22
CA GLY A 180 23.42 12.58 18.67
C GLY A 180 22.81 13.91 19.12
N LEU A 181 22.31 14.74 18.21
CA LEU A 181 21.71 16.04 18.53
C LEU A 181 20.33 15.87 19.18
N SER A 182 20.00 16.78 20.09
CA SER A 182 18.65 16.98 20.60
C SER A 182 17.93 18.10 19.85
N GLY A 183 16.60 18.08 19.85
CA GLY A 183 15.79 19.14 19.26
C GLY A 183 14.82 18.60 18.22
N ASP A 184 14.18 19.53 17.51
CA ASP A 184 13.10 19.18 16.58
C ASP A 184 12.88 20.24 15.49
N GLY A 185 12.14 19.85 14.44
CA GLY A 185 11.75 20.74 13.35
C GLY A 185 12.94 21.36 12.61
N ALA A 186 12.74 22.57 12.11
CA ALA A 186 13.76 23.27 11.32
C ALA A 186 15.08 23.47 12.09
N SER A 187 15.00 23.72 13.41
CA SER A 187 16.19 23.92 14.24
C SER A 187 17.11 22.70 14.27
N LEU A 188 16.55 21.48 14.38
CA LEU A 188 17.34 20.25 14.33
C LEU A 188 17.96 20.04 12.95
N VAL A 189 17.21 20.32 11.89
CA VAL A 189 17.69 20.18 10.51
C VAL A 189 18.84 21.15 10.24
N ASP A 190 18.72 22.40 10.67
CA ASP A 190 19.77 23.39 10.49
C ASP A 190 21.02 23.01 11.30
N ALA A 191 20.86 22.56 12.56
CA ALA A 191 21.98 22.12 13.38
C ALA A 191 22.70 20.87 12.82
N ALA A 192 21.96 19.97 12.16
CA ALA A 192 22.51 18.73 11.63
C ALA A 192 23.12 18.89 10.23
N LEU A 193 22.42 19.57 9.33
CA LEU A 193 22.66 19.50 7.88
C LEU A 193 23.06 20.84 7.25
N ALA A 194 22.83 21.98 7.88
CA ALA A 194 23.23 23.25 7.28
C ALA A 194 24.75 23.40 7.31
N LEU A 195 25.33 23.92 6.22
CA LEU A 195 26.77 24.23 6.14
C LEU A 195 27.19 25.29 7.17
N GLY A 196 26.24 26.10 7.64
CA GLY A 196 26.48 27.15 8.63
C GLY A 196 27.52 28.16 8.16
N ARG A 197 28.15 28.86 9.12
CA ARG A 197 29.24 29.82 8.83
C ARG A 197 30.59 29.13 8.60
N THR A 198 30.77 27.94 9.15
CA THR A 198 32.00 27.15 9.07
C THR A 198 32.11 26.34 7.77
N GLY A 199 31.04 26.28 6.97
CA GLY A 199 30.98 25.48 5.75
C GLY A 199 30.92 23.97 5.99
N THR A 200 30.79 23.54 7.25
CA THR A 200 30.88 22.13 7.65
C THR A 200 29.64 21.76 8.48
N PRO A 201 28.74 20.91 7.97
CA PRO A 201 27.57 20.43 8.71
C PRO A 201 27.98 19.29 9.65
N ARG A 202 27.15 19.00 10.67
CA ARG A 202 27.39 17.85 11.56
C ARG A 202 27.29 16.51 10.81
N LEU A 203 26.35 16.42 9.87
CA LEU A 203 26.14 15.28 8.99
C LEU A 203 26.26 15.74 7.54
N ALA A 204 27.29 15.26 6.85
CA ALA A 204 27.48 15.50 5.42
C ALA A 204 26.92 14.33 4.61
N ILE A 205 26.07 14.59 3.62
CA ILE A 205 25.45 13.55 2.78
C ILE A 205 26.31 13.12 1.59
N ASN A 206 27.44 13.80 1.39
CA ASN A 206 28.42 13.59 0.32
C ASN A 206 29.76 14.21 0.74
N SER A 207 30.73 14.33 -0.18
CA SER A 207 32.08 14.80 0.15
C SER A 207 32.20 16.30 0.39
N LEU A 208 31.21 17.09 -0.04
CA LEU A 208 31.21 18.57 0.00
C LEU A 208 32.40 19.23 -0.73
N ALA A 209 33.10 18.50 -1.61
CA ALA A 209 34.28 18.98 -2.31
C ALA A 209 33.93 20.03 -3.38
N THR A 210 32.77 19.88 -4.02
CA THR A 210 32.31 20.75 -5.11
C THR A 210 31.17 21.66 -4.68
N GLN A 211 30.92 22.73 -5.45
CA GLN A 211 29.76 23.59 -5.22
C GLN A 211 28.44 22.82 -5.40
N THR A 212 28.36 21.93 -6.38
CA THR A 212 27.19 21.07 -6.61
C THR A 212 26.87 20.22 -5.39
N GLU A 213 27.87 19.61 -4.76
CA GLU A 213 27.67 18.79 -3.55
C GLU A 213 27.18 19.61 -2.36
N LYS A 214 27.69 20.85 -2.20
CA LYS A 214 27.24 21.81 -1.19
C LYS A 214 25.80 22.26 -1.44
N ASP A 215 25.43 22.46 -2.70
CA ASP A 215 24.06 22.79 -3.10
C ASP A 215 23.10 21.62 -2.86
N GLU A 216 23.53 20.37 -3.12
CA GLU A 216 22.76 19.17 -2.77
C GLU A 216 22.51 19.05 -1.26
N GLN A 217 23.54 19.26 -0.44
CA GLN A 217 23.43 19.29 1.02
C GLN A 217 22.39 20.33 1.48
N THR A 218 22.51 21.55 0.96
CA THR A 218 21.59 22.65 1.27
C THR A 218 20.17 22.36 0.78
N GLY A 219 20.05 21.78 -0.42
CA GLY A 219 18.80 21.37 -1.03
C GLY A 219 18.07 20.31 -0.20
N LEU A 220 18.78 19.29 0.29
CA LEU A 220 18.19 18.27 1.16
C LEU A 220 17.69 18.89 2.48
N ALA A 221 18.49 19.75 3.11
CA ALA A 221 18.08 20.42 4.35
C ALA A 221 16.79 21.24 4.15
N ASN A 222 16.68 21.97 3.04
CA ASN A 222 15.49 22.74 2.71
C ASN A 222 14.28 21.86 2.39
N LEU A 223 14.49 20.75 1.67
CA LEU A 223 13.44 19.78 1.39
C LEU A 223 12.86 19.19 2.68
N ILE A 224 13.70 18.77 3.63
CA ILE A 224 13.26 18.20 4.91
C ILE A 224 12.43 19.23 5.70
N LYS A 225 12.88 20.50 5.74
CA LYS A 225 12.13 21.58 6.38
C LYS A 225 10.76 21.80 5.72
N GLY A 226 10.69 21.78 4.39
CA GLY A 226 9.44 21.89 3.63
C GLY A 226 8.48 20.72 3.85
N LEU A 227 8.98 19.49 3.84
CA LEU A 227 8.17 18.30 4.12
C LEU A 227 7.60 18.35 5.55
N SER A 228 8.41 18.79 6.51
CA SER A 228 7.96 18.97 7.88
C SER A 228 6.90 20.06 8.03
N SER A 229 7.08 21.23 7.42
CA SER A 229 6.08 22.30 7.52
C SER A 229 4.77 21.88 6.86
N MET A 230 4.82 21.15 5.74
CA MET A 230 3.65 20.72 4.99
C MET A 230 2.87 19.60 5.69
N PHE A 231 3.55 18.61 6.29
CA PHE A 231 2.89 17.38 6.76
C PHE A 231 2.85 17.20 8.26
N ARG A 232 3.73 17.87 9.02
CA ARG A 232 3.85 17.65 10.47
C ARG A 232 2.86 18.44 11.32
N ASN A 233 2.26 19.51 10.77
CA ASN A 233 1.24 20.28 11.48
C ASN A 233 0.02 20.72 10.63
N PRO A 234 -0.79 19.80 10.06
CA PRO A 234 -1.91 20.18 9.21
C PRO A 234 -3.16 20.65 9.97
N VAL A 235 -3.26 20.37 11.28
CA VAL A 235 -4.48 20.62 12.09
C VAL A 235 -4.58 22.07 12.56
N ALA A 236 -3.50 22.86 12.46
CA ALA A 236 -3.49 24.27 12.83
C ALA A 236 -4.24 25.17 11.85
N HIS A 237 -4.52 24.70 10.62
CA HIS A 237 -5.07 25.55 9.55
C HIS A 237 -6.42 25.09 9.01
N ASP A 238 -6.77 23.78 9.04
CA ASP A 238 -8.09 23.28 8.62
C ASP A 238 -8.54 22.04 9.42
N PRO A 239 -9.85 21.87 9.70
CA PRO A 239 -10.39 20.67 10.34
C PRO A 239 -10.13 19.41 9.50
N ARG A 240 -9.75 18.31 10.16
CA ARG A 240 -9.54 16.98 9.55
C ARG A 240 -10.70 16.50 8.66
N LEU A 241 -11.93 16.92 8.97
CA LEU A 241 -13.14 16.53 8.27
C LEU A 241 -13.15 16.93 6.78
N HIS A 242 -12.35 17.93 6.39
CA HIS A 242 -12.32 18.48 5.04
C HIS A 242 -11.11 18.06 4.21
N ARG A 243 -10.17 17.29 4.78
CA ARG A 243 -8.90 16.96 4.11
C ARG A 243 -8.73 15.45 3.99
N THR A 244 -9.14 14.91 2.85
CA THR A 244 -8.90 13.50 2.50
C THR A 244 -7.51 13.36 1.89
N VAL A 245 -6.68 12.47 2.42
CA VAL A 245 -5.40 12.09 1.83
C VAL A 245 -5.65 10.88 0.94
N THR A 246 -5.35 11.01 -0.36
CA THR A 246 -5.50 9.88 -1.30
C THR A 246 -4.36 8.88 -1.12
N ASP A 247 -4.57 7.65 -1.59
CA ASP A 247 -3.50 6.64 -1.58
C ASP A 247 -2.31 7.09 -2.44
N ASP A 248 -2.54 7.77 -3.56
CA ASP A 248 -1.48 8.30 -4.41
C ASP A 248 -0.64 9.37 -3.69
N GLU A 249 -1.31 10.35 -3.04
CA GLU A 249 -0.63 11.36 -2.23
C GLU A 249 0.20 10.70 -1.12
N LEU A 250 -0.36 9.69 -0.44
CA LEU A 250 0.36 8.99 0.60
C LEU A 250 1.59 8.26 0.05
N LEU A 251 1.45 7.56 -1.09
CA LEU A 251 2.55 6.86 -1.72
C LEU A 251 3.66 7.82 -2.20
N GLU A 252 3.31 8.98 -2.73
CA GLU A 252 4.26 10.03 -3.13
C GLU A 252 5.07 10.54 -1.93
N VAL A 253 4.39 10.82 -0.81
CA VAL A 253 5.06 11.29 0.40
C VAL A 253 5.97 10.20 0.96
N MET A 254 5.51 8.97 1.06
CA MET A 254 6.32 7.86 1.56
C MET A 254 7.54 7.59 0.67
N THR A 255 7.40 7.72 -0.65
CA THR A 255 8.50 7.58 -1.61
C THR A 255 9.52 8.71 -1.43
N THR A 256 9.04 9.95 -1.23
CA THR A 256 9.90 11.11 -0.99
C THR A 256 10.67 10.97 0.33
N LEU A 257 9.98 10.60 1.41
CA LEU A 257 10.60 10.32 2.71
C LEU A 257 11.60 9.16 2.60
N SER A 258 11.29 8.13 1.80
CA SER A 258 12.23 7.03 1.55
C SER A 258 13.51 7.50 0.85
N MET A 259 13.43 8.46 -0.08
CA MET A 259 14.59 9.05 -0.71
C MET A 259 15.43 9.84 0.30
N VAL A 260 14.78 10.63 1.16
CA VAL A 260 15.44 11.38 2.25
C VAL A 260 16.21 10.43 3.17
N HIS A 261 15.57 9.36 3.64
CA HIS A 261 16.23 8.36 4.50
C HIS A 261 17.49 7.79 3.85
N ARG A 262 17.43 7.39 2.58
CA ARG A 262 18.60 6.87 1.85
C ARG A 262 19.74 7.88 1.75
N ARG A 263 19.42 9.17 1.56
CA ARG A 263 20.43 10.24 1.56
C ARG A 263 21.07 10.43 2.94
N LEU A 264 20.29 10.28 4.02
CA LEU A 264 20.80 10.33 5.39
C LEU A 264 21.66 9.11 5.73
N ASP A 265 21.28 7.91 5.27
CA ASP A 265 22.04 6.67 5.48
C ASP A 265 23.40 6.69 4.82
N ALA A 266 23.51 7.36 3.66
CA ALA A 266 24.77 7.57 2.96
C ALA A 266 25.64 8.65 3.61
N GLY A 267 25.14 9.37 4.62
CA GLY A 267 25.83 10.47 5.25
C GLY A 267 26.93 10.04 6.20
N SER A 268 27.96 10.88 6.32
CA SER A 268 29.07 10.72 7.25
C SER A 268 29.07 11.86 8.28
N LEU A 269 29.33 11.50 9.54
CA LEU A 269 29.53 12.50 10.59
C LEU A 269 30.84 13.24 10.36
N LEU A 270 30.75 14.56 10.44
CA LEU A 270 31.92 15.42 10.45
C LEU A 270 32.17 15.93 11.88
N PRO A 271 33.44 16.18 12.22
CA PRO A 271 33.85 16.61 13.56
C PRO A 271 33.13 17.86 14.05
#